data_AF-A0A1E5MNP0-F1
#
_entry.id   AF-A0A1E5MNP0-F1
#
_cell.length_a   1.000
_cell.length_b   1.000
_cell.length_c   1.000
_cell.angle_alpha   90.00
_cell.angle_beta   90.00
_cell.angle_gamma   90.00
#
_symmetry.space_group_name_H-M   'P 1'
#
loop_
_entity.id
_entity.type
_entity.pdbx_description
1 polymer ?
#
loop_
_entity_poly.entity_id
_entity_poly.type
_entity_poly.pdbx_seq_one_letter_code
_entity_poly.pdbx_strand_id
1 'polypeptide(L)'
;MTDDTERSRPEDDAARLGLVVVGEAAALHAGDDAALDASEANIRDTVDSMVDEPLTPRQEEVVERLAAAGGTLTAGLSGALAAKTGGSVEDVLGGAARSVVWQQRLAAERDGLGEREDAGGQQRRNEDGSEQD
;
A
#
# COMPACT_ATOMS: atom_id res chain seq x y z
N MET A 1 10.89 -27.62 -4.81
CA MET A 1 10.81 -26.81 -3.58
C MET A 1 10.79 -25.39 -4.07
N THR A 2 9.60 -24.91 -4.36
CA THR A 2 9.36 -23.56 -4.85
C THR A 2 9.65 -22.62 -3.70
N ASP A 3 10.46 -21.60 -3.97
CA ASP A 3 10.73 -20.50 -3.06
C ASP A 3 9.40 -20.02 -2.47
N ASP A 4 9.38 -19.88 -1.14
CA ASP A 4 8.43 -18.99 -0.48
C ASP A 4 8.54 -17.65 -1.22
N THR A 5 7.53 -17.28 -1.99
CA THR A 5 7.30 -15.87 -2.31
C THR A 5 7.34 -15.19 -0.95
N GLU A 6 8.38 -14.41 -0.64
CA GLU A 6 8.43 -13.62 0.58
C GLU A 6 7.12 -12.84 0.62
N ARG A 7 6.16 -13.31 1.43
CA ARG A 7 4.83 -12.72 1.46
C ARG A 7 5.03 -11.27 1.83
N SER A 8 4.63 -10.39 0.91
CA SER A 8 4.66 -8.96 1.11
C SER A 8 3.99 -8.64 2.44
N ARG A 9 4.56 -7.70 3.20
CA ARG A 9 4.03 -7.39 4.53
C ARG A 9 2.62 -6.83 4.34
N PRO A 10 1.64 -7.17 5.19
CA PRO A 10 0.28 -6.65 5.07
C PRO A 10 0.22 -5.12 4.99
N GLU A 11 1.14 -4.43 5.66
CA GLU A 11 1.29 -2.97 5.62
C GLU A 11 1.77 -2.45 4.26
N ASP A 12 2.67 -3.16 3.58
CA ASP A 12 3.14 -2.81 2.25
C ASP A 12 2.03 -2.99 1.21
N ASP A 13 1.25 -4.06 1.35
CA ASP A 13 0.09 -4.33 0.50
C ASP A 13 -1.01 -3.29 0.72
N ALA A 14 -1.29 -2.95 1.98
CA ALA A 14 -2.23 -1.89 2.32
C ALA A 14 -1.77 -0.52 1.80
N ALA A 15 -0.47 -0.22 1.85
CA ALA A 15 0.08 1.01 1.31
C ALA A 15 -0.06 1.07 -0.22
N ARG A 16 0.24 -0.03 -0.92
CA ARG A 16 0.03 -0.14 -2.37
C ARG A 16 -1.44 0.06 -2.74
N LEU A 17 -2.36 -0.67 -2.09
CA LEU A 17 -3.80 -0.51 -2.32
C LEU A 17 -4.28 0.92 -2.05
N GLY A 18 -3.82 1.52 -0.95
CA GLY A 18 -4.16 2.89 -0.59
C GLY A 18 -3.68 3.91 -1.63
N LEU A 19 -2.46 3.75 -2.15
CA LEU A 19 -1.92 4.63 -3.19
C LEU A 19 -2.69 4.53 -4.50
N VAL A 20 -3.10 3.33 -4.90
CA VAL A 20 -3.84 3.15 -6.14
C VAL A 20 -5.24 3.78 -6.04
N VAL A 21 -5.94 3.63 -4.91
CA VAL A 21 -7.23 4.30 -4.68
C VAL A 21 -7.09 5.83 -4.69
N VAL A 22 -5.99 6.37 -4.16
CA VAL A 22 -5.70 7.82 -4.24
C VAL A 22 -5.42 8.25 -5.68
N GLY A 23 -4.73 7.42 -6.47
CA GLY A 23 -4.51 7.65 -7.89
C GLY A 23 -5.81 7.71 -8.69
N GLU A 24 -6.73 6.78 -8.42
CA GLU A 24 -8.05 6.76 -9.04
C GLU A 24 -8.88 7.98 -8.67
N ALA A 25 -8.87 8.38 -7.39
CA ALA A 25 -9.53 9.59 -6.93
C ALA A 25 -8.98 10.85 -7.60
N ALA A 26 -7.67 10.90 -7.88
CA ALA A 26 -7.03 11.98 -8.61
C ALA A 26 -7.45 12.01 -10.08
N ALA A 27 -7.52 10.84 -10.74
CA ALA A 27 -8.01 10.72 -12.11
C ALA A 27 -9.49 11.14 -12.23
N LEU A 28 -10.34 10.71 -11.28
CA LEU A 28 -11.75 11.12 -11.18
C LEU A 28 -11.88 12.62 -10.99
N HIS A 29 -11.04 13.21 -10.14
CA HIS A 29 -11.05 14.65 -9.90
C HIS A 29 -10.60 15.44 -11.13
N ALA A 30 -9.59 14.96 -11.85
CA ALA A 30 -9.09 15.59 -13.07
C ALA A 30 -10.07 15.49 -14.24
N GLY A 31 -11.02 14.55 -14.20
CA GLY A 31 -11.95 14.30 -15.31
C GLY A 31 -11.24 13.79 -16.55
N ASP A 32 -10.13 13.06 -16.38
CA ASP A 32 -9.32 12.49 -17.45
C ASP A 32 -9.69 11.01 -17.63
N ASP A 33 -10.53 10.73 -18.63
CA ASP A 33 -10.99 9.38 -18.94
C ASP A 33 -9.83 8.41 -19.25
N ALA A 34 -8.75 8.89 -19.88
CA ALA A 34 -7.59 8.05 -20.16
C ALA A 34 -6.81 7.73 -18.88
N ALA A 35 -6.74 8.68 -17.94
CA ALA A 35 -6.16 8.43 -16.62
C ALA A 35 -7.03 7.49 -15.78
N LEU A 36 -8.36 7.54 -15.94
CA LEU A 36 -9.30 6.62 -15.30
C LEU A 36 -9.10 5.19 -15.81
N ASP A 37 -9.11 4.98 -17.12
CA ASP A 37 -8.85 3.65 -17.73
C ASP A 37 -7.50 3.08 -17.28
N ALA A 38 -6.46 3.92 -17.23
CA ALA A 38 -5.14 3.52 -16.76
C ALA A 38 -5.13 3.19 -15.26
N SER A 39 -5.90 3.92 -14.46
CA SER A 39 -6.04 3.66 -13.02
C SER A 39 -6.77 2.34 -12.76
N GLU A 40 -7.84 2.05 -13.49
CA GLU A 40 -8.57 0.78 -13.38
C GLU A 40 -7.66 -0.41 -13.72
N ALA A 41 -6.89 -0.30 -14.80
CA ALA A 41 -5.90 -1.32 -15.16
C ALA A 41 -4.84 -1.49 -14.07
N ASN A 42 -4.32 -0.39 -13.51
CA ASN A 42 -3.35 -0.43 -12.41
C ASN A 42 -3.90 -1.13 -11.16
N ILE A 43 -5.18 -0.93 -10.82
CA ILE A 43 -5.80 -1.62 -9.68
C ILE A 43 -5.85 -3.12 -9.92
N ARG A 44 -6.30 -3.54 -11.10
CA ARG A 44 -6.33 -4.97 -11.45
C ARG A 44 -4.94 -5.59 -11.35
N ASP A 45 -3.94 -4.95 -11.96
CA ASP A 45 -2.55 -5.43 -11.93
C ASP A 45 -1.98 -5.45 -10.50
N THR A 46 -2.31 -4.44 -9.69
CA THR A 46 -1.86 -4.36 -8.29
C THR A 46 -2.45 -5.50 -7.46
N VAL A 47 -3.77 -5.74 -7.56
CA VAL A 47 -4.43 -6.82 -6.82
C VAL A 47 -3.98 -8.19 -7.32
N ASP A 48 -3.85 -8.37 -8.64
CA ASP A 48 -3.35 -9.63 -9.23
C ASP A 48 -1.92 -9.95 -8.76
N SER A 49 -1.06 -8.94 -8.61
CA SER A 49 0.30 -9.12 -8.07
C SER A 49 0.37 -9.53 -6.59
N MET A 50 -0.74 -9.38 -5.84
CA MET A 50 -0.84 -9.69 -4.41
C MET A 50 -1.42 -11.07 -4.14
N VAL A 51 -1.90 -11.78 -5.17
CA VAL A 51 -2.55 -13.10 -5.03
C VAL A 51 -1.70 -14.19 -5.68
N ASP A 52 -1.76 -15.39 -5.12
CA ASP A 52 -0.96 -16.54 -5.60
C ASP A 52 -1.52 -17.16 -6.89
N GLU A 53 -2.79 -16.92 -7.21
CA GLU A 53 -3.48 -17.41 -8.39
C GLU A 53 -4.13 -16.24 -9.13
N PRO A 54 -4.14 -16.25 -10.48
CA PRO A 54 -4.78 -15.18 -11.26
C PRO A 54 -6.24 -14.98 -10.87
N LEU A 55 -6.68 -13.72 -10.86
CA LEU A 55 -8.07 -13.41 -10.58
C LEU A 55 -9.00 -14.07 -11.61
N THR A 56 -10.12 -14.62 -11.14
CA THR A 56 -11.20 -15.04 -12.03
C THR A 56 -11.89 -13.80 -12.62
N PRO A 57 -12.56 -13.90 -13.80
CA PRO A 57 -13.25 -12.76 -14.41
C PRO A 57 -14.27 -12.08 -13.48
N ARG A 58 -14.91 -12.85 -12.59
CA ARG A 58 -15.85 -12.31 -11.61
C ARG A 58 -15.14 -11.55 -10.49
N GLN A 59 -13.94 -11.97 -10.09
CA GLN A 59 -13.15 -11.26 -9.08
C GLN A 59 -12.61 -9.95 -9.65
N GLU A 60 -12.17 -9.94 -10.91
CA GLU A 60 -11.77 -8.71 -11.60
C GLU A 60 -12.92 -7.68 -11.63
N GLU A 61 -14.13 -8.10 -11.99
CA GLU A 61 -15.33 -7.24 -11.98
C GLU A 61 -15.64 -6.69 -10.58
N VAL A 62 -15.44 -7.50 -9.52
CA VAL A 62 -15.62 -7.05 -8.13
C VAL A 62 -14.55 -6.03 -7.76
N VAL A 63 -13.29 -6.27 -8.11
CA VAL A 63 -12.17 -5.35 -7.86
C VAL A 63 -12.43 -4.01 -8.53
N GLU A 64 -12.85 -4.00 -9.80
CA GLU A 64 -13.18 -2.78 -10.56
C GLU A 64 -14.33 -1.99 -9.92
N ARG A 65 -15.37 -2.67 -9.42
CA ARG A 65 -16.47 -1.97 -8.72
C ARG A 65 -16.05 -1.39 -7.38
N LEU A 66 -15.20 -2.11 -6.64
CA LEU A 66 -14.69 -1.65 -5.35
C LEU A 66 -13.72 -0.48 -5.52
N ALA A 67 -12.88 -0.54 -6.54
CA ALA A 67 -12.05 0.55 -7.02
C ALA A 67 -12.88 1.82 -7.28
N ALA A 68 -13.81 1.74 -8.23
CA ALA A 68 -14.66 2.88 -8.61
C ALA A 68 -15.39 3.49 -7.40
N ALA A 69 -15.90 2.65 -6.50
CA ALA A 69 -16.52 3.11 -5.26
C ALA A 69 -15.51 3.79 -4.32
N GLY A 70 -14.33 3.19 -4.12
CA GLY A 70 -13.25 3.71 -3.29
C GLY A 70 -12.69 5.04 -3.81
N GLY A 71 -12.43 5.13 -5.11
CA GLY A 71 -12.02 6.35 -5.81
C GLY A 71 -13.06 7.46 -5.66
N THR A 72 -14.34 7.15 -5.88
CA THR A 72 -15.45 8.12 -5.73
C THR A 72 -15.56 8.64 -4.30
N LEU A 73 -15.51 7.74 -3.31
CA LEU A 73 -15.55 8.13 -1.90
C LEU A 73 -14.35 9.01 -1.53
N THR A 74 -13.16 8.64 -1.98
CA THR A 74 -11.91 9.36 -1.71
C THR A 74 -11.90 10.74 -2.37
N ALA A 75 -12.34 10.85 -3.62
CA ALA A 75 -12.50 12.13 -4.32
C ALA A 75 -13.54 13.02 -3.64
N GLY A 76 -14.70 12.47 -3.27
CA GLY A 76 -15.77 13.21 -2.59
C GLY A 76 -15.36 13.73 -1.21
N LEU A 77 -14.72 12.88 -0.39
CA LEU A 77 -14.20 13.28 0.92
C LEU A 77 -13.08 14.31 0.80
N SER A 78 -12.20 14.16 -0.20
CA SER A 78 -11.13 15.14 -0.46
C SER A 78 -11.70 16.48 -0.91
N GLY A 79 -12.73 16.48 -1.76
CA GLY A 79 -13.51 17.66 -2.13
C GLY A 79 -14.15 18.37 -0.93
N ALA A 80 -14.79 17.60 -0.05
CA ALA A 80 -15.41 18.15 1.16
C ALA A 80 -14.36 18.76 2.12
N LEU A 81 -13.21 18.10 2.28
CA LEU A 81 -12.13 18.61 3.11
C LEU A 81 -11.52 19.89 2.54
N ALA A 82 -11.20 19.90 1.24
CA ALA A 82 -10.68 21.07 0.54
C ALA A 82 -11.61 22.28 0.67
N ALA A 83 -12.92 22.07 0.46
CA ALA A 83 -13.93 23.11 0.63
C ALA A 83 -13.99 23.64 2.08
N LYS A 84 -13.80 22.75 3.07
CA LYS A 84 -13.82 23.13 4.49
C LYS A 84 -12.58 23.90 4.94
N THR A 85 -11.42 23.58 4.38
CA THR A 85 -10.12 24.16 4.77
C THR A 85 -9.70 25.34 3.88
N GLY A 86 -10.39 25.57 2.76
CA GLY A 86 -10.00 26.57 1.77
C GLY A 86 -8.80 26.17 0.92
N GLY A 87 -8.48 24.88 0.86
CA GLY A 87 -7.39 24.31 0.05
C GLY A 87 -7.86 23.75 -1.29
N SER A 88 -6.94 23.13 -2.03
CA SER A 88 -7.23 22.39 -3.28
C SER A 88 -7.45 20.91 -3.01
N VAL A 89 -8.18 20.21 -3.90
CA VAL A 89 -8.38 18.76 -3.80
C VAL A 89 -7.08 18.02 -4.09
N GLU A 90 -6.28 18.56 -4.99
CA GLU A 90 -4.96 18.08 -5.36
C GLU A 90 -3.98 18.10 -4.18
N ASP A 91 -4.01 19.15 -3.35
CA ASP A 91 -3.20 19.22 -2.14
C ASP A 91 -3.63 18.16 -1.12
N VAL A 92 -4.94 17.92 -0.98
CA VAL A 92 -5.48 16.89 -0.07
C VAL A 92 -5.09 15.50 -0.53
N LEU A 93 -5.32 15.16 -1.80
CA LEU A 93 -4.97 13.87 -2.39
C LEU A 93 -3.45 13.64 -2.38
N GLY A 94 -2.67 14.66 -2.75
CA GLY A 94 -1.20 14.62 -2.65
C GLY A 94 -0.71 14.46 -1.21
N GLY A 95 -1.38 15.09 -0.25
CA GLY A 95 -1.12 14.91 1.19
C GLY A 95 -1.43 13.49 1.67
N ALA A 96 -2.53 12.91 1.20
CA ALA A 96 -2.90 11.52 1.51
C ALA A 96 -1.85 10.54 0.97
N ALA A 97 -1.46 10.66 -0.30
CA ALA A 97 -0.43 9.82 -0.91
C ALA A 97 0.91 9.90 -0.16
N ARG A 98 1.37 11.12 0.16
CA ARG A 98 2.61 11.32 0.94
C ARG A 98 2.52 10.69 2.33
N SER A 99 1.34 10.75 2.97
CA SER A 99 1.13 10.14 4.29
C SER A 99 1.23 8.62 4.24
N VAL A 100 0.67 7.99 3.20
CA VAL A 100 0.78 6.54 2.98
C VAL A 100 2.25 6.12 2.78
N VAL A 101 2.97 6.81 1.89
CA VAL A 101 4.41 6.54 1.65
C VAL A 101 5.23 6.74 2.92
N TRP A 102 4.93 7.80 3.68
CA TRP A 102 5.62 8.07 4.94
C TRP A 102 5.37 6.98 5.98
N GLN A 103 4.13 6.52 6.14
CA GLN A 103 3.79 5.43 7.06
C GLN A 103 4.46 4.11 6.64
N GLN A 104 4.50 3.80 5.35
CA GLN A 104 5.20 2.64 4.83
C GLN A 104 6.69 2.69 5.18
N ARG A 105 7.33 3.85 4.99
CA ARG A 105 8.73 4.05 5.35
C ARG A 105 8.97 3.86 6.85
N LEU A 106 8.12 4.39 7.71
CA LEU A 106 8.24 4.21 9.16
C LEU A 106 8.09 2.75 9.57
N ALA A 107 7.21 1.98 8.93
CA ALA A 107 7.06 0.55 9.17
C ALA A 107 8.34 -0.21 8.80
N ALA A 108 8.92 0.08 7.63
CA ALA A 108 10.17 -0.52 7.20
C ALA A 108 11.35 -0.18 8.13
N GLU A 109 11.43 1.07 8.61
CA GLU A 109 12.48 1.51 9.55
C GLU A 109 12.38 0.80 10.92
N ARG A 110 11.16 0.62 11.46
CA ARG A 110 10.93 -0.13 12.72
C ARG A 110 11.44 -1.56 12.62
N ASP A 111 11.17 -2.22 11.51
CA ASP A 111 11.47 -3.64 11.37
C ASP A 111 12.98 -3.86 11.18
N GLY A 112 13.67 -2.95 10.47
CA GLY A 112 15.14 -2.97 10.36
C GLY A 112 15.87 -2.65 11.67
N LEU A 113 15.19 -2.09 12.67
CA LEU A 113 15.71 -1.95 14.03
C LEU A 113 15.53 -3.25 14.83
N GLY A 114 14.41 -3.96 14.66
CA GLY A 114 14.17 -5.26 15.30
C GLY A 114 15.16 -6.35 14.85
N GLU A 115 15.47 -6.42 13.56
CA GLU A 115 16.47 -7.37 13.02
C GLU A 115 17.88 -7.17 13.59
N ARG A 116 18.24 -5.92 13.95
CA ARG A 116 19.54 -5.59 14.56
C ARG A 116 19.60 -5.97 16.04
N GLU A 117 18.48 -5.91 16.76
CA GLU A 117 18.40 -6.31 18.17
C GLU A 117 18.50 -7.83 18.33
N ASP A 118 17.88 -8.60 17.43
CA ASP A 118 17.93 -10.07 17.47
C ASP A 118 19.34 -10.64 17.14
N ALA A 119 20.09 -9.98 16.25
CA ALA A 119 21.47 -10.35 15.94
C ALA A 119 22.43 -10.12 17.14
N GLY A 120 22.17 -9.10 17.97
CA GLY A 120 22.98 -8.81 19.15
C GLY A 120 22.72 -9.75 20.34
N GLY A 121 21.54 -10.36 20.41
CA GLY A 121 21.17 -11.31 21.47
C GLY A 121 21.73 -12.72 21.29
N GLN A 122 21.92 -13.16 20.05
CA GLN A 122 22.45 -14.51 19.75
C GLN A 122 23.96 -14.61 19.98
N GLN A 123 24.71 -13.52 19.79
CA GLN A 123 26.16 -13.53 20.00
C GLN A 123 26.54 -13.70 21.48
N ARG A 124 25.76 -13.14 22.42
CA ARG A 124 26.03 -13.26 23.87
C ARG A 124 25.72 -14.63 24.46
N ARG A 125 24.93 -15.46 23.77
CA ARG A 125 24.56 -16.81 24.26
C ARG A 125 25.55 -17.89 23.82
N ASN A 126 26.35 -17.63 22.78
CA ASN A 126 27.34 -18.57 22.26
C ASN A 126 28.71 -18.45 22.95
N GLU A 127 29.00 -17.34 23.64
CA GLU A 127 30.27 -17.13 24.35
C GLU A 127 30.28 -17.70 25.79
N ASP A 128 29.12 -18.04 26.35
CA ASP A 128 28.98 -18.50 27.75
C ASP A 128 28.82 -20.05 27.87
N GLY A 129 28.93 -20.77 26.75
CA GLY A 129 28.70 -22.22 26.68
C GLY A 129 29.95 -23.08 26.45
N SER A 130 31.14 -22.47 26.38
CA SER A 130 32.39 -23.15 26.01
C SER A 130 33.43 -23.16 27.13
N GLU A 131 33.04 -23.53 28.35
CA GLU A 131 33.99 -23.98 29.37
C GLU A 131 33.36 -25.11 30.22
N GLN A 132 33.70 -26.35 29.87
CA GLN A 132 34.18 -27.38 30.81
C GLN A 132 34.35 -28.73 30.08
N ASP A 133 35.60 -29.04 29.75
CA ASP A 133 36.15 -30.40 29.61
C ASP A 133 36.20 -31.10 30.98
#